data_AF-A0A0U2VRU4-F1
#
_entry.id   AF-A0A0U2VRU4-F1
#
_cell.length_a   1.000
_cell.length_b   1.000
_cell.length_c   1.000
_cell.angle_alpha   90.00
_cell.angle_beta   90.00
_cell.angle_gamma   90.00
#
_symmetry.space_group_name_H-M   'P 1'
#
loop_
_entity.id
_entity.type
_entity.pdbx_description
1 polymer ?
#
loop_
_entity_poly.entity_id
_entity_poly.type
_entity_poly.pdbx_seq_one_letter_code
_entity_poly.pdbx_strand_id
1 'polypeptide(L)'
;MLKDLDIEEIQVFFRDLLSKDTGKFQLAQIYGMAKAWQEQREREELIEKQIERRTRRIIKTIIISDDLAIVEAEVTINNSKEISYYPVVNGKFHSESRMTFDEALLLGFCRKYNNERFDLAIYNMLRMDLKQRENFNKN
;
A
#
# COMPACT_ATOMS: atom_id res chain seq x y z
N MET A 1 -16.82 -15.14 7.86
CA MET A 1 -17.40 -16.15 6.96
C MET A 1 -16.42 -17.22 6.47
N LEU A 2 -15.10 -17.04 6.56
CA LEU A 2 -14.14 -18.15 6.80
C LEU A 2 -13.36 -17.87 8.09
N LYS A 3 -13.02 -16.59 8.30
CA LYS A 3 -12.40 -16.03 9.52
C LYS A 3 -13.12 -16.31 10.86
N ASP A 4 -14.35 -16.80 10.81
CA ASP A 4 -15.17 -17.06 12.00
C ASP A 4 -15.38 -18.57 12.22
N LEU A 5 -14.81 -19.41 11.35
CA LEU A 5 -14.86 -20.86 11.42
C LEU A 5 -13.58 -21.40 12.03
N ASP A 6 -13.68 -22.48 12.79
CA ASP A 6 -12.51 -23.23 13.23
C ASP A 6 -11.93 -24.09 12.08
N ILE A 7 -10.78 -24.72 12.34
CA ILE A 7 -10.07 -25.52 11.32
C ILE A 7 -10.91 -26.72 10.86
N GLU A 8 -11.70 -27.33 11.75
CA GLU A 8 -12.50 -28.51 11.46
C GLU A 8 -13.70 -28.12 10.59
N GLU A 9 -14.37 -27.02 10.91
CA GLU A 9 -15.44 -26.39 10.15
C GLU A 9 -14.97 -25.94 8.77
N ILE A 10 -13.75 -25.42 8.65
CA ILE A 10 -13.14 -25.07 7.35
C ILE A 10 -13.00 -26.32 6.47
N GLN A 11 -12.54 -27.44 7.04
CA GLN A 11 -12.40 -28.70 6.28
C GLN A 11 -13.75 -29.23 5.81
N VAL A 12 -14.79 -29.15 6.66
CA VAL A 12 -16.16 -29.54 6.30
C VAL A 12 -16.68 -28.62 5.20
N PHE A 13 -16.51 -27.31 5.33
CA PHE A 13 -16.92 -26.33 4.32
C PHE A 13 -16.36 -26.65 2.93
N PHE A 14 -15.05 -26.92 2.82
CA PHE A 14 -14.44 -27.24 1.54
C PHE A 14 -14.88 -28.61 0.98
N ARG A 15 -15.16 -29.58 1.85
CA ARG A 15 -15.71 -30.89 1.45
C ARG A 15 -17.14 -30.75 0.90
N ASP A 16 -17.97 -29.97 1.58
CA ASP A 16 -19.35 -29.67 1.17
C ASP A 16 -19.40 -28.77 -0.07
N LEU A 17 -18.37 -27.94 -0.27
CA LEU A 17 -18.25 -27.16 -1.49
C LEU A 17 -18.02 -28.09 -2.69
N LEU A 18 -17.14 -29.08 -2.56
CA LEU A 18 -16.79 -30.03 -3.62
C LEU A 18 -17.95 -30.95 -4.03
N SER A 19 -18.93 -31.19 -3.16
CA SER A 19 -20.09 -32.03 -3.46
C SER A 19 -21.19 -31.32 -4.25
N LYS A 20 -21.10 -30.00 -4.44
CA LYS A 20 -22.04 -29.20 -5.24
C LYS A 20 -21.68 -29.19 -6.72
N ASP A 21 -22.69 -29.07 -7.59
CA ASP A 21 -22.50 -29.01 -9.04
C ASP A 21 -21.53 -27.90 -9.50
N THR A 22 -21.58 -26.73 -8.84
CA THR A 22 -20.67 -25.59 -9.10
C THR A 22 -19.46 -25.56 -8.17
N GLY A 23 -19.27 -26.60 -7.36
CA GLY A 23 -18.29 -26.67 -6.29
C GLY A 23 -16.85 -26.47 -6.73
N LYS A 24 -16.46 -27.15 -7.81
CA LYS A 24 -15.13 -27.04 -8.40
C LYS A 24 -14.81 -25.63 -8.88
N PHE A 25 -15.79 -24.92 -9.45
CA PHE A 25 -15.63 -23.54 -9.91
C PHE A 25 -15.45 -22.58 -8.75
N GLN A 26 -16.28 -22.69 -7.71
CA GLN A 26 -16.15 -21.87 -6.50
C GLN A 26 -14.82 -22.13 -5.78
N LEU A 27 -14.38 -23.38 -5.73
CA LEU A 27 -13.08 -23.75 -5.16
C LEU A 27 -11.93 -23.11 -5.95
N ALA A 28 -11.97 -23.16 -7.28
CA ALA A 28 -10.97 -22.51 -8.14
C ALA A 28 -10.92 -20.99 -7.91
N GLN A 29 -12.06 -20.34 -7.69
CA GLN A 29 -12.10 -18.91 -7.33
C GLN A 29 -11.42 -18.64 -5.99
N ILE A 30 -11.71 -19.43 -4.95
CA ILE A 30 -11.10 -19.29 -3.62
C ILE A 30 -9.58 -19.46 -3.72
N TYR A 31 -9.10 -20.49 -4.41
CA TYR A 31 -7.66 -20.68 -4.64
C TYR A 31 -7.04 -19.54 -5.44
N GLY A 32 -7.73 -19.02 -6.45
CA GLY A 32 -7.27 -17.86 -7.22
C GLY A 32 -7.09 -16.62 -6.34
N MET A 33 -8.06 -16.35 -5.46
CA MET A 33 -7.98 -15.24 -4.50
C MET A 33 -6.83 -15.45 -3.50
N ALA A 34 -6.67 -16.66 -2.97
CA ALA A 34 -5.60 -16.99 -2.04
C ALA A 34 -4.22 -16.84 -2.68
N LYS A 35 -4.06 -17.32 -3.92
CA LYS A 35 -2.81 -17.17 -4.69
C LYS A 35 -2.48 -15.70 -4.95
N ALA A 36 -3.46 -14.90 -5.39
CA ALA A 36 -3.25 -13.47 -5.62
C ALA A 36 -2.87 -12.72 -4.33
N TRP A 37 -3.50 -13.08 -3.20
CA TRP A 37 -3.14 -12.53 -1.90
C TRP A 37 -1.72 -12.91 -1.48
N GLN A 38 -1.31 -14.16 -1.70
CA GLN A 38 0.05 -14.61 -1.42
C GLN A 38 1.08 -13.86 -2.26
N GLU A 39 0.85 -13.75 -3.58
CA GLU A 39 1.74 -13.00 -4.49
C GLU A 39 1.85 -11.52 -4.06
N GLN A 40 0.75 -10.91 -3.64
CA GLN A 40 0.75 -9.54 -3.11
C GLN A 40 1.59 -9.43 -1.82
N ARG A 41 1.42 -10.35 -0.87
CA ARG A 41 2.19 -10.37 0.39
C ARG A 41 3.68 -10.58 0.15
N GLU A 42 4.05 -11.47 -0.76
CA GLU A 42 5.45 -11.68 -1.13
C GLU A 42 6.09 -10.41 -1.69
N ARG A 43 5.36 -9.64 -2.53
CA ARG A 43 5.83 -8.33 -3.02
C ARG A 43 5.98 -7.31 -1.90
N GLU A 44 4.99 -7.22 -1.00
CA GLU A 44 5.04 -6.33 0.16
C GLU A 44 6.26 -6.65 1.03
N GLU A 45 6.50 -7.92 1.37
CA GLU A 45 7.65 -8.32 2.18
C GLU A 45 9.01 -7.99 1.53
N LEU A 46 9.12 -8.12 0.21
CA LEU A 46 10.34 -7.75 -0.52
C LEU A 46 10.61 -6.24 -0.43
N ILE A 47 9.57 -5.42 -0.47
CA ILE A 47 9.68 -3.98 -0.30
C ILE A 47 10.03 -3.65 1.15
N GLU A 48 9.34 -4.29 2.10
CA GLU A 48 9.49 -4.03 3.52
C GLU A 48 10.91 -4.27 4.01
N LYS A 49 11.54 -5.37 3.56
CA LYS A 49 12.94 -5.70 3.87
C LYS A 49 13.95 -4.64 3.44
N GLN A 50 13.63 -3.80 2.43
CA GLN A 50 14.54 -2.72 1.99
C GLN A 50 14.51 -1.50 2.91
N ILE A 51 13.42 -1.33 3.66
CA ILE A 51 13.10 -0.11 4.41
C ILE A 51 13.27 -0.30 5.90
N GLU A 52 12.90 -1.49 6.39
CA GLU A 52 12.90 -1.81 7.81
C GLU A 52 14.31 -1.64 8.40
N ARG A 53 14.40 -0.82 9.44
CA ARG A 53 15.63 -0.50 10.17
C ARG A 53 15.28 -0.32 11.64
N ARG A 54 16.30 -0.33 12.51
CA ARG A 54 16.12 -0.07 13.96
C ARG A 54 15.36 1.23 14.26
N THR A 55 15.46 2.24 13.39
CA THR A 55 14.80 3.54 13.55
C THR A 55 13.52 3.69 12.72
N ARG A 56 13.13 2.67 11.94
CA ARG A 56 11.97 2.70 11.03
C ARG A 56 11.21 1.39 11.11
N ARG A 57 10.03 1.43 11.71
CA ARG A 57 9.12 0.28 11.76
C ARG A 57 8.05 0.47 10.70
N ILE A 58 7.82 -0.54 9.88
CA ILE A 58 6.81 -0.48 8.83
C ILE A 58 5.43 -0.72 9.45
N ILE A 59 4.48 0.15 9.10
CA ILE A 59 3.08 0.04 9.48
C ILE A 59 2.31 -0.64 8.36
N LYS A 60 2.49 -0.17 7.12
CA LYS A 60 1.73 -0.62 5.96
C LYS A 60 2.49 -0.38 4.66
N THR A 61 2.37 -1.31 3.73
CA THR A 61 2.83 -1.17 2.35
C THR A 61 1.61 -1.08 1.43
N ILE A 62 1.57 -0.09 0.54
CA ILE A 62 0.50 0.12 -0.43
C ILE A 62 1.11 0.05 -1.83
N ILE A 63 0.83 -1.04 -2.55
CA ILE A 63 1.23 -1.20 -3.95
C ILE A 63 0.22 -0.46 -4.83
N ILE A 64 0.71 0.46 -5.67
CA ILE A 64 -0.12 1.30 -6.56
C ILE A 64 -0.06 0.78 -7.99
N SER A 65 1.12 0.39 -8.45
CA SER A 65 1.35 -0.31 -9.71
C SER A 65 2.54 -1.25 -9.56
N ASP A 66 2.83 -2.06 -10.59
CA ASP A 66 3.95 -3.02 -10.56
C ASP A 66 5.31 -2.35 -10.29
N ASP A 67 5.43 -1.05 -10.56
CA ASP A 67 6.64 -0.25 -10.44
C ASP A 67 6.53 0.90 -9.42
N LEU A 68 5.42 1.01 -8.68
CA LEU A 68 5.23 2.06 -7.67
C LEU A 68 4.51 1.52 -6.44
N ALA A 69 5.13 1.72 -5.29
CA ALA A 69 4.50 1.49 -3.99
C ALA A 69 4.82 2.64 -3.03
N ILE A 70 3.95 2.84 -2.05
CA ILE A 70 4.15 3.78 -0.95
C ILE A 70 4.15 3.00 0.35
N VAL A 71 5.16 3.23 1.17
CA VAL A 71 5.36 2.55 2.45
C VAL A 71 5.16 3.54 3.57
N GLU A 72 4.22 3.25 4.45
CA GLU A 72 3.96 3.97 5.69
C GLU A 72 4.82 3.35 6.79
N ALA A 73 5.66 4.18 7.41
CA ALA A 73 6.56 3.75 8.47
C ALA A 73 6.51 4.71 9.66
N GLU A 74 6.56 4.13 10.86
CA GLU A 74 6.84 4.83 12.11
C GLU A 74 8.36 5.04 12.21
N VAL A 75 8.78 6.30 12.22
CA VAL A 75 10.18 6.72 12.34
C VAL A 75 10.41 7.24 13.75
N THR A 76 11.41 6.69 14.43
CA THR A 76 11.81 7.16 15.76
C THR A 76 12.96 8.16 15.64
N ILE A 77 12.73 9.40 16.03
CA ILE A 77 13.72 10.50 16.03
C ILE A 77 13.73 11.11 17.43
N ASN A 78 14.87 11.16 18.12
CA ASN A 78 15.00 11.81 19.44
C ASN A 78 13.90 11.43 20.47
N ASN A 79 13.54 10.14 20.54
CA ASN A 79 12.45 9.60 21.37
C ASN A 79 11.02 10.05 21.00
N SER A 80 10.83 10.85 19.95
CA SER A 80 9.52 11.03 19.31
C SER A 80 9.31 9.99 18.21
N LYS A 81 8.05 9.63 18.01
CA LYS A 81 7.59 8.76 16.93
C LYS A 81 6.80 9.60 15.93
N GLU A 82 7.21 9.54 14.68
CA GLU A 82 6.54 10.26 13.59
C GLU A 82 6.17 9.28 12.49
N ILE A 83 5.01 9.49 11.86
CA ILE A 83 4.60 8.70 10.69
C ILE A 83 5.21 9.38 9.46
N SER A 84 5.87 8.60 8.62
CA SER A 84 6.45 9.05 7.36
C SER A 84 6.10 8.08 6.25
N TYR A 85 5.90 8.64 5.06
CA TYR A 85 5.56 7.90 3.85
C TYR A 85 6.74 7.91 2.88
N TYR A 86 7.14 6.74 2.40
CA TYR A 86 8.30 6.53 1.54
C TYR A 86 7.87 5.95 0.19
N PRO A 87 8.22 6.58 -0.94
CA PRO A 87 7.99 5.99 -2.25
C PRO A 87 9.04 4.92 -2.58
N VAL A 88 8.58 3.86 -3.21
CA VAL A 88 9.39 2.78 -3.78
C VAL A 88 9.07 2.73 -5.26
N VAL A 89 10.08 2.95 -6.10
CA VAL A 89 9.91 3.13 -7.54
C VAL A 89 10.81 2.15 -8.28
N ASN A 90 10.25 1.40 -9.23
CA ASN A 90 10.95 0.35 -9.97
C ASN A 90 11.70 -0.63 -9.03
N GLY A 91 11.06 -1.00 -7.92
CA GLY A 91 11.63 -1.89 -6.90
C GLY A 91 12.76 -1.29 -6.06
N LYS A 92 13.07 0.01 -6.20
CA LYS A 92 14.11 0.71 -5.44
C LYS A 92 13.52 1.58 -4.35
N PHE A 93 14.02 1.42 -3.13
CA PHE A 93 13.70 2.31 -2.01
C PHE A 93 14.36 3.68 -2.15
N HIS A 94 13.59 4.74 -1.93
CA HIS A 94 14.08 6.11 -1.83
C HIS A 94 13.98 6.61 -0.39
N SER A 95 15.09 7.12 0.17
CA SER A 95 15.15 7.55 1.58
C SER A 95 14.43 8.86 1.87
N GLU A 96 14.02 9.59 0.83
CA GLU A 96 13.25 10.81 0.97
C GLU A 96 11.79 10.47 1.32
N SER A 97 11.33 10.92 2.48
CA SER A 97 9.95 10.76 2.92
C SER A 97 9.12 12.02 2.74
N ARG A 98 7.81 11.83 2.86
CA ARG A 98 6.80 12.87 3.01
C ARG A 98 5.92 12.62 4.23
N MET A 99 5.24 13.67 4.69
CA MET A 99 4.42 13.61 5.90
C MET A 99 3.01 13.07 5.64
N THR A 100 2.58 13.09 4.38
CA THR A 100 1.29 12.56 3.96
C THR A 100 1.43 11.57 2.82
N PHE A 101 0.43 10.70 2.68
CA PHE A 101 0.36 9.74 1.59
C PHE A 101 0.34 10.45 0.22
N ASP A 102 -0.47 11.50 0.06
CA ASP A 102 -0.63 12.21 -1.21
C ASP A 102 0.67 12.89 -1.66
N GLU A 103 1.43 13.47 -0.73
CA GLU A 103 2.75 14.03 -1.01
C GLU A 103 3.73 12.94 -1.45
N ALA A 104 3.75 11.79 -0.75
CA ALA A 104 4.62 10.67 -1.11
C ALA A 104 4.24 10.06 -2.46
N LEU A 105 2.96 10.01 -2.77
CA LEU A 105 2.44 9.57 -4.06
C LEU A 105 2.92 10.47 -5.18
N LEU A 106 2.79 11.79 -5.01
CA LEU A 106 3.27 12.75 -5.99
C LEU A 106 4.79 12.64 -6.18
N LEU A 107 5.55 12.54 -5.09
CA LEU A 107 6.99 12.32 -5.16
C LEU A 107 7.31 11.03 -5.92
N GLY A 108 6.60 9.94 -5.62
CA GLY A 108 6.73 8.66 -6.31
C GLY A 108 6.50 8.77 -7.82
N PHE A 109 5.45 9.48 -8.25
CA PHE A 109 5.22 9.76 -9.67
C PHE A 109 6.34 10.61 -10.30
N CYS A 110 6.79 11.66 -9.61
CA CYS A 110 7.87 12.49 -10.11
C CYS A 110 9.16 11.68 -10.28
N ARG A 111 9.49 10.78 -9.33
CA ARG A 111 10.61 9.84 -9.44
C ARG A 111 10.45 8.86 -10.59
N LYS A 112 9.28 8.24 -10.73
CA LYS A 112 8.96 7.29 -11.81
C LYS A 112 9.18 7.89 -13.20
N TYR A 113 8.89 9.17 -13.38
CA TYR A 113 9.03 9.88 -14.66
C TYR A 113 10.27 10.79 -14.76
N ASN A 114 11.26 10.65 -13.87
CA ASN A 114 12.49 11.46 -13.85
C ASN A 114 12.25 12.98 -13.79
N ASN A 115 11.21 13.40 -13.07
CA ASN A 115 10.73 14.78 -12.94
C ASN A 115 10.75 15.26 -11.48
N GLU A 116 11.62 14.69 -10.65
CA GLU A 116 11.75 14.95 -9.20
C GLU A 116 11.85 16.45 -8.88
N ARG A 117 12.54 17.21 -9.73
CA ARG A 117 12.72 18.67 -9.59
C ARG A 117 11.42 19.50 -9.60
N PHE A 118 10.30 18.92 -10.04
CA PHE A 118 9.03 19.62 -10.16
C PHE A 118 8.02 19.23 -9.06
N ASP A 119 8.40 18.33 -8.16
CA ASP A 119 7.51 17.78 -7.14
C ASP A 119 6.83 18.85 -6.28
N LEU A 120 7.61 19.79 -5.74
CA LEU A 120 7.15 20.86 -4.86
C LEU A 120 6.31 21.87 -5.63
N ALA A 121 6.67 22.15 -6.88
CA ALA A 121 5.90 23.04 -7.74
C ALA A 121 4.51 22.44 -8.02
N ILE A 122 4.44 21.15 -8.37
CA ILE A 122 3.18 20.44 -8.62
C ILE A 122 2.34 20.37 -7.34
N TYR A 123 2.97 20.04 -6.21
CA TYR A 123 2.28 19.98 -4.92
C TYR A 123 1.64 21.33 -4.54
N ASN A 124 2.41 22.42 -4.70
CA ASN A 124 1.92 23.76 -4.42
C ASN A 124 0.77 24.15 -5.35
N MET A 125 0.85 23.82 -6.65
CA MET A 125 -0.25 24.06 -7.60
C MET A 125 -1.53 23.33 -7.17
N LEU A 126 -1.45 22.05 -6.81
CA LEU A 126 -2.60 21.26 -6.36
C LEU A 126 -3.24 21.81 -5.07
N ARG A 127 -2.44 22.36 -4.15
CA ARG A 127 -2.95 23.00 -2.92
C ARG A 127 -3.55 24.38 -3.14
N MET A 128 -3.10 25.12 -4.16
CA MET A 128 -3.68 26.41 -4.51
C MET A 128 -5.14 26.26 -4.94
N ASP A 129 -5.46 25.21 -5.71
CA ASP A 129 -6.83 24.91 -6.12
C ASP A 129 -7.75 24.60 -4.92
N LEU A 130 -7.23 23.91 -3.91
CA LEU A 130 -7.98 23.63 -2.67
C LEU A 130 -8.31 24.91 -1.89
N LYS A 131 -7.32 25.80 -1.71
CA LYS A 131 -7.53 27.10 -1.03
C LYS A 131 -8.52 27.99 -1.78
N GLN A 132 -8.47 28.00 -3.11
CA GLN A 132 -9.42 28.76 -3.92
C GLN A 132 -10.85 28.23 -3.77
N ARG A 133 -11.03 26.90 -3.74
CA ARG A 133 -12.35 26.27 -3.51
C ARG A 133 -12.89 26.53 -2.10
N GLU A 134 -12.05 26.50 -1.07
CA GLU A 134 -12.45 26.84 0.30
C GLU A 134 -12.90 28.29 0.44
N ASN A 135 -12.25 29.22 -0.28
CA ASN A 135 -12.64 30.63 -0.31
C ASN A 135 -13.93 30.86 -1.11
N PHE A 136 -14.19 30.06 -2.15
CA PHE A 136 -15.43 30.12 -2.93
C PHE A 136 -16.64 29.63 -2.14
N ASN A 137 -16.48 28.60 -1.30
CA ASN A 137 -17.55 28.02 -0.48
C ASN A 137 -17.86 28.81 0.80
N LYS A 138 -17.06 29.85 1.11
CA LYS A 138 -17.26 30.74 2.27
C LYS A 138 -18.01 32.04 1.91
N ASN A 139 -18.26 32.28 0.63
CA ASN A 139 -19.07 33.38 0.12
C ASN A 139 -20.43 32.86 -0.35
#